data_AF-A0A2S6PS67-F1
#
_entry.id   AF-A0A2S6PS67-F1
#
_cell.length_a   1.000
_cell.length_b   1.000
_cell.length_c   1.000
_cell.angle_alpha   90.00
_cell.angle_beta   90.00
_cell.angle_gamma   90.00
#
_symmetry.space_group_name_H-M   'P 1'
#
loop_
_entity.id
_entity.type
_entity.pdbx_description
1 polymer ?
#
loop_
_entity_poly.entity_id
_entity_poly.type
_entity_poly.pdbx_seq_one_letter_code
_entity_poly.pdbx_strand_id
1 'polypeptide(L)'
;MRAPRVLSLLGAGLLGLTLAGLPSPASAHGVAMEPGSRSYLCYKDMIASGNQTPSNPACAAAVAATGTTPLYNWFGVLDSNGGGKTKGYIADGELCSGGHNGPYNFSSYNAARSDWPTTHLTAGTTTQVKYSNWAAHPGKFNVYITKDGWSPSQPLAWDDLTLTQTVTNPPQAGGAGSDGGNYYWNLQLPQGKSGKHMIFIHWIRSDSQENFYSCSDVAFDGGNGEVTGMKGSGMSAAELAAAEKKAGIEPAQVHAEHAGHAAAAGEADLVSASTDSPAGYLPAATAVSLTGAALMFAAGAVAQSRRRRREAPRDH
;
A
#
# COMPACT_ATOMS: atom_id res chain seq x y z
N MET A 1 11.91 -5.85 -59.89
CA MET A 1 10.99 -5.05 -59.04
C MET A 1 11.33 -5.32 -57.56
N ARG A 2 10.84 -4.49 -56.62
CA ARG A 2 11.40 -4.38 -55.25
C ARG A 2 10.71 -5.33 -54.25
N ALA A 3 11.48 -6.16 -53.54
CA ALA A 3 11.02 -6.86 -52.32
C ALA A 3 12.18 -7.30 -51.41
N PRO A 4 12.65 -6.46 -50.47
CA PRO A 4 13.10 -6.97 -49.17
C PRO A 4 12.89 -5.97 -48.01
N ARG A 5 11.72 -5.33 -47.88
CA ARG A 5 11.45 -4.32 -46.82
C ARG A 5 10.26 -4.60 -45.90
N VAL A 6 9.51 -5.68 -46.12
CA VAL A 6 8.27 -5.96 -45.38
C VAL A 6 8.48 -6.80 -44.11
N LEU A 7 9.56 -7.59 -44.02
CA LEU A 7 9.79 -8.51 -42.90
C LEU A 7 10.26 -7.82 -41.59
N SER A 8 10.86 -6.63 -41.65
CA SER A 8 11.46 -5.99 -40.48
C SER A 8 10.46 -5.29 -39.55
N LEU A 9 9.23 -5.03 -40.00
CA LEU A 9 8.20 -4.32 -39.20
C LEU A 9 7.41 -5.26 -38.27
N LEU A 10 7.33 -6.56 -38.60
CA LEU A 10 6.61 -7.55 -37.78
C LEU A 10 7.38 -7.93 -36.50
N GLY A 11 8.72 -7.98 -36.55
CA GLY A 11 9.54 -8.33 -35.39
C GLY A 11 9.51 -7.29 -34.26
N ALA A 12 9.48 -5.99 -34.61
CA ALA A 12 9.42 -4.91 -33.63
C ALA A 12 8.05 -4.82 -32.93
N GLY A 13 6.95 -5.07 -33.66
CA GLY A 13 5.59 -5.05 -33.12
C GLY A 13 5.35 -6.13 -32.07
N LEU A 14 5.81 -7.37 -32.31
CA LEU A 14 5.65 -8.45 -31.33
C LEU A 14 6.45 -8.20 -30.04
N LEU A 15 7.68 -7.67 -30.13
CA LEU A 15 8.48 -7.41 -28.94
C LEU A 15 7.86 -6.32 -28.05
N GLY A 16 7.32 -5.26 -28.67
CA GLY A 16 6.59 -4.20 -27.96
C GLY A 16 5.34 -4.70 -27.21
N LEU A 17 4.59 -5.63 -27.81
CA LEU A 17 3.40 -6.22 -27.16
C LEU A 17 3.75 -7.10 -25.95
N THR A 18 4.94 -7.72 -25.91
CA THR A 18 5.31 -8.61 -24.79
C THR A 18 5.66 -7.88 -23.50
N LEU A 19 6.12 -6.63 -23.54
CA LEU A 19 6.44 -5.86 -22.32
C LEU A 19 5.22 -5.20 -21.68
N ALA A 20 4.16 -4.92 -22.45
CA ALA A 20 2.94 -4.28 -21.94
C ALA A 20 2.03 -5.21 -21.11
N GLY A 21 2.35 -6.52 -21.05
CA GLY A 21 1.57 -7.54 -20.35
C GLY A 21 2.19 -8.06 -19.05
N LEU A 22 3.30 -7.49 -18.57
CA LEU A 22 3.83 -7.86 -17.26
C LEU A 22 2.89 -7.32 -16.18
N PRO A 23 2.37 -8.16 -15.26
CA PRO A 23 1.57 -7.67 -14.15
C PRO A 23 2.46 -6.80 -13.26
N SER A 24 2.15 -5.51 -13.19
CA SER A 24 2.67 -4.66 -12.12
C SER A 24 2.36 -5.34 -10.78
N PRO A 25 3.31 -5.41 -9.83
CA PRO A 25 3.00 -5.94 -8.51
C PRO A 25 1.84 -5.13 -7.93
N ALA A 26 0.73 -5.81 -7.67
CA ALA A 26 -0.41 -5.20 -6.97
C ALA A 26 0.02 -4.94 -5.53
N SER A 27 0.56 -3.74 -5.31
CA SER A 27 0.92 -3.23 -3.99
C SER A 27 -0.36 -3.17 -3.17
N ALA A 28 -0.38 -3.95 -2.11
CA ALA A 28 -1.36 -3.78 -1.06
C ALA A 28 -1.10 -2.42 -0.39
N HIS A 29 -2.09 -1.91 0.33
CA HIS A 29 -1.98 -0.61 0.98
C HIS A 29 -2.93 -0.56 2.18
N GLY A 30 -2.39 -0.28 3.36
CA GLY A 30 -3.17 -0.09 4.57
C GLY A 30 -2.30 0.04 5.81
N VAL A 31 -2.79 0.83 6.76
CA VAL A 31 -2.30 0.94 8.15
C VAL A 31 -3.52 1.10 9.07
N ALA A 32 -3.33 1.09 10.39
CA ALA A 32 -4.42 1.30 11.34
C ALA A 32 -5.00 2.72 11.20
N MET A 33 -6.33 2.78 11.16
CA MET A 33 -7.14 4.00 11.17
C MET A 33 -7.74 4.25 12.57
N GLU A 34 -8.10 3.18 13.27
CA GLU A 34 -8.58 3.19 14.66
C GLU A 34 -8.00 1.96 15.41
N PRO A 35 -7.33 2.11 16.55
CA PRO A 35 -6.57 3.30 16.98
C PRO A 35 -5.59 3.75 15.89
N GLY A 36 -5.62 5.03 15.53
CA GLY A 36 -4.95 5.54 14.34
C GLY A 36 -3.42 5.44 14.41
N SER A 37 -2.82 5.03 13.30
CA SER A 37 -1.36 4.95 13.16
C SER A 37 -0.71 6.33 13.01
N ARG A 38 0.61 6.43 13.26
CA ARG A 38 1.36 7.69 13.11
C ARG A 38 1.21 8.30 11.72
N SER A 39 1.39 7.52 10.65
CA SER A 39 1.26 8.03 9.27
C SER A 39 -0.16 8.51 8.96
N TYR A 40 -1.18 7.73 9.36
CA TYR A 40 -2.57 8.12 9.20
C TYR A 40 -2.91 9.38 10.02
N LEU A 41 -2.65 9.41 11.32
CA LEU A 41 -3.00 10.56 12.17
C LEU A 41 -2.24 11.84 11.79
N CYS A 42 -0.97 11.74 11.36
CA CYS A 42 -0.25 12.90 10.81
C CYS A 42 -0.86 13.39 9.49
N TYR A 43 -1.37 12.49 8.63
CA TYR A 43 -2.14 12.88 7.45
C TYR A 43 -3.44 13.59 7.86
N LYS A 44 -4.21 13.02 8.80
CA LYS A 44 -5.44 13.64 9.35
C LYS A 44 -5.19 15.02 9.93
N ASP A 45 -4.06 15.23 10.63
CA ASP A 45 -3.67 16.51 11.21
C ASP A 45 -3.19 17.53 10.18
N MET A 46 -2.53 17.12 9.10
CA MET A 46 -2.26 18.00 7.93
C MET A 46 -3.57 18.46 7.29
N ILE A 47 -4.50 17.53 7.03
CA ILE A 47 -5.81 17.83 6.46
C ILE A 47 -6.60 18.80 7.37
N ALA A 48 -6.57 18.60 8.70
CA ALA A 48 -7.18 19.51 9.66
C ALA A 48 -6.44 20.86 9.81
N SER A 49 -5.11 20.89 9.58
CA SER A 49 -4.32 22.12 9.63
C SER A 49 -4.73 23.10 8.52
N GLY A 50 -5.12 22.58 7.35
CA GLY A 50 -5.39 23.37 6.14
C GLY A 50 -4.12 23.84 5.43
N ASN A 51 -2.95 23.37 5.87
CA ASN A 51 -1.63 23.71 5.35
C ASN A 51 -0.91 22.43 4.86
N GLN A 52 0.16 22.58 4.09
CA GLN A 52 1.03 21.45 3.69
C GLN A 52 1.88 20.86 4.84
N THR A 53 1.69 21.33 6.08
CA THR A 53 2.38 20.85 7.27
C THR A 53 1.36 20.51 8.37
N PRO A 54 1.49 19.36 9.06
CA PRO A 54 0.77 19.07 10.30
C PRO A 54 0.96 20.17 11.37
N SER A 55 0.00 20.29 12.28
CA SER A 55 0.08 21.16 13.46
C SER A 55 0.75 20.47 14.66
N ASN A 56 0.67 19.14 14.73
CA ASN A 56 1.32 18.32 15.75
C ASN A 56 2.86 18.44 15.62
N PRO A 57 3.62 18.69 16.71
CA PRO A 57 5.07 18.89 16.61
C PRO A 57 5.86 17.66 16.16
N ALA A 58 5.43 16.44 16.50
CA ALA A 58 6.08 15.21 16.03
C ALA A 58 5.83 14.98 14.53
N CYS A 59 4.59 15.14 14.08
CA CYS A 59 4.22 15.08 12.66
C CYS A 59 4.91 16.16 11.82
N ALA A 60 5.00 17.40 12.32
CA ALA A 60 5.72 18.49 11.66
C ALA A 60 7.22 18.20 11.58
N ALA A 61 7.83 17.64 12.64
CA ALA A 61 9.22 17.19 12.62
C ALA A 61 9.44 16.04 11.63
N ALA A 62 8.47 15.12 11.49
CA ALA A 62 8.54 14.04 10.52
C ALA A 62 8.52 14.56 9.07
N VAL A 63 7.62 15.51 8.76
CA VAL A 63 7.61 16.20 7.46
C VAL A 63 8.90 16.97 7.21
N ALA A 64 9.47 17.63 8.22
CA ALA A 64 10.74 18.35 8.08
C ALA A 64 11.92 17.42 7.78
N ALA A 65 11.87 16.16 8.23
CA ALA A 65 12.94 15.18 8.04
C ALA A 65 12.81 14.36 6.74
N THR A 66 11.60 13.99 6.32
CA THR A 66 11.36 13.07 5.18
C THR A 66 10.44 13.62 4.09
N GLY A 67 10.04 14.90 4.19
CA GLY A 67 9.09 15.52 3.27
C GLY A 67 7.64 15.08 3.49
N THR A 68 6.75 15.54 2.61
CA THR A 68 5.29 15.28 2.68
C THR A 68 4.86 13.98 1.99
N THR A 69 5.71 13.35 1.17
CA THR A 69 5.39 12.09 0.46
C THR A 69 4.83 10.99 1.37
N PRO A 70 5.34 10.75 2.60
CA PRO A 70 4.75 9.81 3.55
C PRO A 70 3.30 10.12 3.96
N LEU A 71 2.88 11.39 3.94
CA LEU A 71 1.50 11.78 4.28
C LEU A 71 0.53 11.47 3.14
N TYR A 72 0.93 11.69 1.88
CA TYR A 72 0.10 11.35 0.72
C TYR A 72 0.03 9.84 0.44
N ASN A 73 0.98 9.08 0.99
CA ASN A 73 1.05 7.62 0.86
C ASN A 73 0.95 6.96 2.25
N TRP A 74 0.15 7.52 3.17
CA TRP A 74 0.10 7.13 4.58
C TRP A 74 -0.17 5.63 4.83
N PHE A 75 -0.82 4.97 3.87
CA PHE A 75 -1.13 3.54 3.80
C PHE A 75 0.02 2.65 3.30
N GLY A 76 1.13 3.23 2.81
CA GLY A 76 2.21 2.57 2.08
C GLY A 76 3.43 2.14 2.91
N VAL A 77 3.27 1.98 4.22
CA VAL A 77 4.35 1.54 5.13
C VAL A 77 4.59 0.03 4.97
N LEU A 78 5.37 -0.35 3.96
CA LEU A 78 5.43 -1.72 3.46
C LEU A 78 6.86 -2.26 3.27
N ASP A 79 6.97 -3.58 3.17
CA ASP A 79 8.14 -4.31 2.66
C ASP A 79 7.67 -5.43 1.74
N SER A 80 7.94 -5.32 0.44
CA SER A 80 7.56 -6.32 -0.57
C SER A 80 8.24 -7.69 -0.41
N ASN A 81 9.27 -7.79 0.42
CA ASN A 81 10.00 -9.01 0.77
C ASN A 81 9.85 -9.41 2.25
N GLY A 82 8.94 -8.77 3.00
CA GLY A 82 8.76 -8.97 4.43
C GLY A 82 8.50 -10.44 4.80
N GLY A 83 7.59 -11.13 4.10
CA GLY A 83 7.39 -12.58 4.18
C GLY A 83 7.03 -13.11 5.58
N GLY A 84 6.52 -12.25 6.45
CA GLY A 84 6.27 -12.55 7.86
C GLY A 84 7.50 -12.53 8.77
N LYS A 85 8.68 -12.14 8.26
CA LYS A 85 9.91 -11.97 9.05
C LYS A 85 9.76 -10.82 10.05
N THR A 86 10.44 -10.92 11.18
CA THR A 86 10.38 -9.94 12.28
C THR A 86 11.78 -9.65 12.82
N LYS A 87 12.11 -10.13 14.03
CA LYS A 87 13.38 -9.91 14.71
C LYS A 87 14.54 -10.49 13.90
N GLY A 88 15.62 -9.71 13.78
CA GLY A 88 16.81 -10.07 12.98
C GLY A 88 16.66 -9.82 11.48
N TYR A 89 15.51 -9.31 11.03
CA TYR A 89 15.30 -8.86 9.66
C TYR A 89 14.91 -7.37 9.63
N ILE A 90 13.87 -6.98 10.36
CA ILE A 90 13.63 -5.58 10.71
C ILE A 90 14.44 -5.28 11.97
N ALA A 91 15.31 -4.28 11.93
CA ALA A 91 16.10 -3.86 13.08
C ALA A 91 15.23 -3.21 14.17
N ASP A 92 15.65 -3.35 15.43
CA ASP A 92 15.04 -2.60 16.54
C ASP A 92 15.16 -1.09 16.29
N GLY A 93 14.13 -0.34 16.64
CA GLY A 93 13.95 1.07 16.28
C GLY A 93 13.24 1.30 14.94
N GLU A 94 13.28 0.35 14.00
CA GLU A 94 12.85 0.60 12.61
C GLU A 94 11.46 0.02 12.24
N LEU A 95 10.72 -0.44 13.25
CA LEU A 95 9.44 -1.15 13.06
C LEU A 95 8.36 -0.25 12.44
N CYS A 96 8.33 1.04 12.76
CA CYS A 96 7.29 1.96 12.28
C CYS A 96 7.53 2.48 10.85
N SER A 97 8.67 2.12 10.23
CA SER A 97 8.98 2.39 8.82
C SER A 97 9.01 1.13 7.95
N GLY A 98 8.72 -0.05 8.51
CA GLY A 98 8.92 -1.33 7.82
C GLY A 98 10.39 -1.61 7.50
N GLY A 99 11.34 -1.16 8.36
CA GLY A 99 12.77 -1.32 8.12
C GLY A 99 13.35 -0.48 6.98
N HIS A 100 12.60 0.53 6.51
CA HIS A 100 12.92 1.35 5.32
C HIS A 100 12.95 0.56 3.99
N ASN A 101 12.37 -0.64 3.95
CA ASN A 101 12.38 -1.52 2.78
C ASN A 101 11.32 -1.16 1.72
N GLY A 102 10.42 -0.22 2.02
CA GLY A 102 9.35 0.23 1.14
C GLY A 102 9.77 1.32 0.14
N PRO A 103 8.90 1.67 -0.83
CA PRO A 103 9.19 2.66 -1.86
C PRO A 103 9.15 4.11 -1.35
N TYR A 104 8.67 4.37 -0.13
CA TYR A 104 8.59 5.71 0.48
C TYR A 104 9.40 5.77 1.78
N ASN A 105 10.04 6.91 2.03
CA ASN A 105 10.88 7.10 3.20
C ASN A 105 10.06 7.43 4.46
N PHE A 106 9.72 6.41 5.25
CA PHE A 106 9.05 6.54 6.55
C PHE A 106 10.01 6.63 7.76
N SER A 107 11.32 6.79 7.55
CA SER A 107 12.31 6.72 8.65
C SER A 107 12.04 7.69 9.83
N SER A 108 11.47 8.86 9.56
CA SER A 108 11.11 9.84 10.60
C SER A 108 9.97 9.39 11.52
N TYR A 109 9.12 8.46 11.08
CA TYR A 109 8.01 7.90 11.85
C TYR A 109 8.48 6.94 12.94
N ASN A 110 9.75 6.53 12.93
CA ASN A 110 10.40 5.79 14.01
C ASN A 110 10.81 6.67 15.20
N ALA A 111 10.74 8.00 15.09
CA ALA A 111 11.27 8.89 16.11
C ALA A 111 10.66 8.64 17.51
N ALA A 112 11.54 8.41 18.48
CA ALA A 112 11.23 8.21 19.88
C ALA A 112 10.82 9.55 20.52
N ARG A 113 9.51 9.82 20.55
CA ARG A 113 8.93 11.06 21.10
C ARG A 113 7.62 10.76 21.82
N SER A 114 7.30 11.54 22.85
CA SER A 114 6.07 11.42 23.63
C SER A 114 4.90 12.30 23.16
N ASP A 115 5.10 13.09 22.11
CA ASP A 115 4.18 14.12 21.60
C ASP A 115 3.52 13.78 20.25
N TRP A 116 3.58 12.51 19.82
CA TRP A 116 2.78 12.00 18.70
C TRP A 116 1.27 12.06 19.00
N PRO A 117 0.40 12.21 17.97
CA PRO A 117 -1.05 12.05 18.13
C PRO A 117 -1.37 10.74 18.84
N THR A 118 -2.21 10.79 19.88
CA THR A 118 -2.45 9.64 20.77
C THR A 118 -3.93 9.31 20.85
N THR A 119 -4.28 8.03 20.70
CA THR A 119 -5.64 7.53 20.98
C THR A 119 -5.76 7.12 22.45
N HIS A 120 -6.79 7.62 23.15
CA HIS A 120 -7.05 7.32 24.56
C HIS A 120 -7.92 6.08 24.71
N LEU A 121 -7.55 5.18 25.63
CA LEU A 121 -8.13 3.84 25.78
C LEU A 121 -8.28 3.48 27.27
N THR A 122 -9.13 2.50 27.53
CA THR A 122 -9.33 1.90 28.86
C THR A 122 -8.75 0.48 28.88
N ALA A 123 -7.93 0.17 29.88
CA ALA A 123 -7.36 -1.17 30.02
C ALA A 123 -8.46 -2.20 30.33
N GLY A 124 -8.36 -3.42 29.79
CA GLY A 124 -9.33 -4.48 30.02
C GLY A 124 -10.67 -4.34 29.28
N THR A 125 -10.92 -3.28 28.51
CA THR A 125 -12.12 -3.19 27.65
C THR A 125 -11.86 -3.77 26.26
N THR A 126 -12.93 -3.99 25.49
CA THR A 126 -12.82 -4.25 24.05
C THR A 126 -12.86 -2.91 23.30
N THR A 127 -11.95 -2.73 22.34
CA THR A 127 -12.02 -1.65 21.35
C THR A 127 -12.20 -2.23 19.95
N GLN A 128 -12.81 -1.47 19.03
CA GLN A 128 -12.85 -1.84 17.62
C GLN A 128 -11.56 -1.36 16.95
N VAL A 129 -10.89 -2.26 16.25
CA VAL A 129 -9.80 -1.90 15.34
C VAL A 129 -10.40 -1.70 13.94
N LYS A 130 -10.01 -0.61 13.28
CA LYS A 130 -10.19 -0.40 11.84
C LYS A 130 -8.82 -0.26 11.18
N TYR A 131 -8.57 -1.05 10.15
CA TYR A 131 -7.33 -1.06 9.39
C TYR A 131 -7.64 -0.80 7.92
N SER A 132 -7.00 0.19 7.28
CA SER A 132 -7.37 0.60 5.92
C SER A 132 -7.28 -0.54 4.91
N ASN A 133 -8.25 -0.60 3.99
CA ASN A 133 -8.25 -1.54 2.86
C ASN A 133 -7.98 -0.83 1.51
N TRP A 134 -7.17 0.25 1.53
CA TRP A 134 -6.88 1.08 0.35
C TRP A 134 -6.53 0.26 -0.89
N ALA A 135 -5.77 -0.83 -0.71
CA ALA A 135 -5.82 -1.98 -1.61
C ALA A 135 -6.03 -3.25 -0.78
N ALA A 136 -7.11 -3.99 -1.05
CA ALA A 136 -7.55 -5.13 -0.25
C ALA A 136 -6.91 -6.46 -0.68
N HIS A 137 -6.29 -7.17 0.26
CA HIS A 137 -5.63 -8.47 0.06
C HIS A 137 -5.93 -9.47 1.18
N PRO A 138 -5.83 -10.80 0.94
CA PRO A 138 -5.95 -11.80 1.98
C PRO A 138 -4.67 -11.89 2.82
N GLY A 139 -4.82 -12.11 4.13
CA GLY A 139 -3.67 -12.21 5.03
C GLY A 139 -4.01 -12.32 6.52
N LYS A 140 -2.96 -12.17 7.33
CA LYS A 140 -3.00 -12.18 8.79
C LYS A 140 -2.57 -10.83 9.34
N PHE A 141 -3.30 -10.31 10.31
CA PHE A 141 -2.98 -9.12 11.07
C PHE A 141 -2.52 -9.56 12.46
N ASN A 142 -1.22 -9.52 12.71
CA ASN A 142 -0.65 -9.76 14.04
C ASN A 142 -0.64 -8.44 14.81
N VAL A 143 -1.41 -8.37 15.89
CA VAL A 143 -1.58 -7.20 16.75
C VAL A 143 -0.73 -7.39 18.01
N TYR A 144 0.24 -6.51 18.19
CA TYR A 144 1.14 -6.45 19.33
C TYR A 144 0.87 -5.19 20.15
N ILE A 145 1.14 -5.26 21.45
CA ILE A 145 1.09 -4.11 22.37
C ILE A 145 2.39 -4.08 23.17
N THR A 146 2.95 -2.89 23.40
CA THR A 146 4.19 -2.75 24.19
C THR A 146 4.00 -3.23 25.63
N LYS A 147 5.04 -3.83 26.20
CA LYS A 147 5.13 -4.31 27.58
C LYS A 147 5.08 -3.16 28.57
N ASP A 148 4.76 -3.48 29.82
CA ASP A 148 4.72 -2.49 30.89
C ASP A 148 6.14 -2.01 31.21
N GLY A 149 6.30 -0.70 31.45
CA GLY A 149 7.61 -0.07 31.60
C GLY A 149 8.26 0.39 30.30
N TRP A 150 7.70 0.08 29.12
CA TRP A 150 8.10 0.71 27.87
C TRP A 150 7.82 2.23 27.91
N SER A 151 8.66 3.03 27.24
CA SER A 151 8.49 4.48 27.14
C SER A 151 8.59 4.93 25.67
N PRO A 152 7.72 5.84 25.21
CA PRO A 152 7.82 6.43 23.87
C PRO A 152 9.06 7.31 23.68
N SER A 153 9.82 7.60 24.75
CA SER A 153 11.13 8.25 24.67
C SER A 153 12.29 7.32 24.28
N GLN A 154 12.04 6.04 24.01
CA GLN A 154 13.00 5.09 23.46
C GLN A 154 12.52 4.55 22.09
N PRO A 155 13.43 4.20 21.17
CA PRO A 155 13.07 3.52 19.92
C PRO A 155 12.36 2.18 20.23
N LEU A 156 11.31 1.84 19.48
CA LEU A 156 10.58 0.59 19.69
C LEU A 156 11.42 -0.62 19.25
N ALA A 157 11.67 -1.56 20.15
CA ALA A 157 12.30 -2.85 19.86
C ALA A 157 11.29 -3.99 19.75
N TRP A 158 11.65 -5.08 19.06
CA TRP A 158 10.86 -6.31 19.04
C TRP A 158 10.67 -6.90 20.43
N ASP A 159 11.67 -6.78 21.31
CA ASP A 159 11.59 -7.27 22.68
C ASP A 159 10.73 -6.37 23.60
N ASP A 160 10.29 -5.20 23.14
CA ASP A 160 9.27 -4.40 23.85
C ASP A 160 7.85 -4.93 23.62
N LEU A 161 7.63 -5.77 22.61
CA LEU A 161 6.30 -6.15 22.15
C LEU A 161 5.80 -7.47 22.73
N THR A 162 4.49 -7.53 23.00
CA THR A 162 3.75 -8.77 23.29
C THR A 162 2.67 -8.97 22.24
N LEU A 163 2.67 -10.12 21.55
CA LEU A 163 1.60 -10.50 20.63
C LEU A 163 0.30 -10.69 21.43
N THR A 164 -0.72 -9.91 21.10
CA THR A 164 -2.02 -9.89 21.80
C THR A 164 -3.10 -10.63 21.00
N GLN A 165 -3.09 -10.51 19.67
CA GLN A 165 -4.11 -11.12 18.80
C GLN A 165 -3.52 -11.41 17.41
N THR A 166 -3.97 -12.47 16.75
CA THR A 166 -3.80 -12.67 15.30
C THR A 166 -5.17 -12.80 14.66
N VAL A 167 -5.47 -11.96 13.68
CA VAL A 167 -6.74 -11.98 12.94
C VAL A 167 -6.48 -12.38 11.50
N THR A 168 -7.20 -13.34 10.95
CA THR A 168 -7.03 -13.81 9.56
C THR A 168 -8.25 -13.43 8.75
N ASN A 169 -8.06 -12.75 7.62
CA ASN A 169 -9.12 -12.31 6.70
C ASN A 169 -10.36 -11.69 7.42
N PRO A 170 -10.18 -10.62 8.23
CA PRO A 170 -11.30 -9.91 8.86
C PRO A 170 -12.33 -9.40 7.84
N PRO A 171 -13.59 -9.18 8.27
CA PRO A 171 -14.60 -8.54 7.43
C PRO A 171 -14.20 -7.10 7.07
N GLN A 172 -14.80 -6.58 6.00
CA GLN A 172 -14.54 -5.24 5.47
C GLN A 172 -15.81 -4.37 5.47
N ALA A 173 -15.62 -3.06 5.57
CA ALA A 173 -16.64 -2.03 5.44
C ALA A 173 -16.09 -0.87 4.60
N GLY A 174 -16.92 -0.31 3.72
CA GLY A 174 -16.47 0.61 2.67
C GLY A 174 -15.80 -0.12 1.50
N GLY A 175 -15.63 0.59 0.38
CA GLY A 175 -14.94 0.04 -0.80
C GLY A 175 -13.43 0.08 -0.62
N ALA A 176 -12.72 -0.86 -1.23
CA ALA A 176 -11.26 -0.75 -1.35
C ALA A 176 -10.92 0.53 -2.13
N GLY A 177 -9.97 1.32 -1.62
CA GLY A 177 -9.59 2.62 -2.18
C GLY A 177 -10.58 3.76 -1.97
N SER A 178 -11.64 3.58 -1.18
CA SER A 178 -12.53 4.68 -0.77
C SER A 178 -12.11 5.32 0.55
N ASP A 179 -12.40 6.60 0.71
CA ASP A 179 -12.26 7.29 2.00
C ASP A 179 -13.10 6.58 3.08
N GLY A 180 -12.43 6.15 4.15
CA GLY A 180 -13.04 5.34 5.21
C GLY A 180 -13.11 3.83 4.96
N GLY A 181 -12.62 3.33 3.81
CA GLY A 181 -12.54 1.89 3.52
C GLY A 181 -11.61 1.15 4.49
N ASN A 182 -12.12 0.10 5.14
CA ASN A 182 -11.38 -0.62 6.18
C ASN A 182 -11.76 -2.11 6.33
N TYR A 183 -10.82 -2.90 6.83
CA TYR A 183 -11.07 -4.09 7.61
C TYR A 183 -11.42 -3.71 9.05
N TYR A 184 -12.28 -4.49 9.71
CA TYR A 184 -12.60 -4.28 11.13
C TYR A 184 -12.65 -5.56 11.95
N TRP A 185 -12.29 -5.45 13.24
CA TRP A 185 -12.45 -6.52 14.23
C TRP A 185 -12.46 -5.95 15.66
N ASN A 186 -12.80 -6.80 16.64
CA ASN A 186 -12.73 -6.46 18.05
C ASN A 186 -11.38 -6.90 18.64
N LEU A 187 -10.68 -5.96 19.28
CA LEU A 187 -9.46 -6.19 20.06
C LEU A 187 -9.80 -6.08 21.55
N GLN A 188 -9.63 -7.18 22.27
CA GLN A 188 -9.68 -7.17 23.73
C GLN A 188 -8.36 -6.59 24.26
N LEU A 189 -8.43 -5.43 24.91
CA LEU A 189 -7.25 -4.77 25.48
C LEU A 189 -6.79 -5.52 26.75
N PRO A 190 -5.47 -5.65 26.98
CA PRO A 190 -4.95 -6.26 28.21
C PRO A 190 -5.39 -5.50 29.46
N GLN A 191 -5.59 -6.22 30.55
CA GLN A 191 -5.75 -5.62 31.88
C GLN A 191 -4.41 -5.09 32.41
N GLY A 192 -4.44 -4.20 33.40
CA GLY A 192 -3.25 -3.69 34.10
C GLY A 192 -2.42 -2.64 33.35
N LYS A 193 -2.67 -2.44 32.05
CA LYS A 193 -2.03 -1.36 31.25
C LYS A 193 -2.34 0.01 31.84
N SER A 194 -1.35 0.91 31.83
CA SER A 194 -1.52 2.31 32.24
C SER A 194 -0.55 3.23 31.53
N GLY A 195 -0.94 4.48 31.27
CA GLY A 195 -0.08 5.47 30.63
C GLY A 195 0.20 5.21 29.15
N LYS A 196 1.30 5.76 28.62
CA LYS A 196 1.63 5.70 27.19
C LYS A 196 2.12 4.31 26.78
N HIS A 197 1.54 3.78 25.72
CA HIS A 197 1.89 2.52 25.09
C HIS A 197 1.83 2.66 23.56
N MET A 198 2.22 1.62 22.84
CA MET A 198 2.04 1.54 21.40
C MET A 198 1.34 0.24 21.02
N ILE A 199 0.40 0.33 20.08
CA ILE A 199 -0.14 -0.82 19.36
C ILE A 199 0.63 -0.92 18.04
N PHE A 200 1.26 -2.06 17.79
CA PHE A 200 1.94 -2.35 16.53
C PHE A 200 1.17 -3.45 15.79
N ILE A 201 0.79 -3.21 14.54
CA ILE A 201 0.10 -4.18 13.69
C ILE A 201 1.00 -4.52 12.50
N HIS A 202 1.28 -5.82 12.36
CA HIS A 202 2.00 -6.40 11.23
C HIS A 202 1.01 -7.18 10.36
N TRP A 203 0.69 -6.63 9.19
CA TRP A 203 -0.11 -7.33 8.18
C TRP A 203 0.81 -8.16 7.30
N ILE A 204 0.56 -9.46 7.27
CA ILE A 204 1.29 -10.46 6.50
C ILE A 204 0.34 -10.97 5.42
N ARG A 205 0.61 -10.65 4.15
CA ARG A 205 -0.19 -11.18 3.04
C ARG A 205 -0.07 -12.70 2.92
N SER A 206 -1.10 -13.34 2.41
CA SER A 206 -1.08 -14.77 2.06
C SER A 206 -0.95 -15.04 0.56
N ASP A 207 -1.05 -14.01 -0.27
CA ASP A 207 -0.92 -14.03 -1.73
C ASP A 207 0.42 -13.44 -2.24
N SER A 208 1.27 -12.95 -1.34
CA SER A 208 2.55 -12.28 -1.65
C SER A 208 3.56 -12.43 -0.51
N GLN A 209 4.81 -12.04 -0.73
CA GLN A 209 5.80 -11.79 0.34
C GLN A 209 5.68 -10.38 0.94
N GLU A 210 4.75 -9.56 0.44
CA GLU A 210 4.61 -8.18 0.89
C GLU A 210 3.86 -8.05 2.23
N ASN A 211 4.43 -7.23 3.12
CA ASN A 211 3.94 -7.00 4.47
C ASN A 211 3.75 -5.49 4.75
N PHE A 212 2.88 -5.16 5.71
CA PHE A 212 2.62 -3.78 6.16
C PHE A 212 2.84 -3.63 7.66
N TYR A 213 3.28 -2.44 8.04
CA TYR A 213 3.76 -2.12 9.38
C TYR A 213 3.05 -0.86 9.89
N SER A 214 2.36 -0.96 11.02
CA SER A 214 1.52 0.12 11.53
C SER A 214 1.76 0.33 13.02
N CYS A 215 2.29 1.50 13.39
CA CYS A 215 2.46 1.92 14.78
C CYS A 215 1.40 2.96 15.17
N SER A 216 0.63 2.70 16.22
CA SER A 216 -0.38 3.59 16.78
C SER A 216 -0.03 3.93 18.24
N ASP A 217 0.27 5.19 18.54
CA ASP A 217 0.51 5.65 19.91
C ASP A 217 -0.82 5.72 20.69
N VAL A 218 -0.86 5.10 21.87
CA VAL A 218 -2.05 5.02 22.71
C VAL A 218 -1.76 5.43 24.15
N ALA A 219 -2.79 5.86 24.87
CA ALA A 219 -2.75 6.07 26.31
C ALA A 219 -3.79 5.18 27.00
N PHE A 220 -3.39 4.41 28.00
CA PHE A 220 -4.28 3.68 28.89
C PHE A 220 -4.57 4.54 30.13
N ASP A 221 -5.56 5.42 30.01
CA ASP A 221 -5.90 6.44 31.00
C ASP A 221 -7.41 6.58 31.25
N GLY A 222 -8.24 5.71 30.66
CA GLY A 222 -9.69 5.70 30.85
C GLY A 222 -10.49 6.28 29.68
N GLY A 223 -9.83 6.61 28.57
CA GLY A 223 -10.50 7.02 27.33
C GLY A 223 -11.21 5.88 26.58
N ASN A 224 -11.96 6.27 25.56
CA ASN A 224 -12.87 5.41 24.77
C ASN A 224 -12.67 5.59 23.25
N GLY A 225 -11.48 6.00 22.82
CA GLY A 225 -11.10 6.18 21.42
C GLY A 225 -10.93 7.64 20.97
N GLU A 226 -10.95 8.60 21.90
CA GLU A 226 -10.69 10.02 21.62
C GLU A 226 -9.22 10.22 21.21
N VAL A 227 -8.94 11.17 20.31
CA VAL A 227 -7.57 11.47 19.88
C VAL A 227 -7.13 12.86 20.29
N THR A 228 -5.95 12.94 20.91
CA THR A 228 -5.29 14.20 21.30
C THR A 228 -3.99 14.42 20.53
N GLY A 229 -3.42 15.63 20.66
CA GLY A 229 -2.17 16.01 20.00
C GLY A 229 -2.32 16.59 18.59
N MET A 230 -3.53 16.63 18.03
CA MET A 230 -3.83 17.20 16.70
C MET A 230 -4.58 18.53 16.81
N LYS A 231 -4.63 19.31 15.73
CA LYS A 231 -5.46 20.53 15.66
C LYS A 231 -6.94 20.17 15.76
N GLY A 232 -7.62 20.66 16.79
CA GLY A 232 -8.98 20.23 17.15
C GLY A 232 -9.01 19.07 18.16
N SER A 233 -7.92 18.79 18.87
CA SER A 233 -7.79 17.76 19.91
C SER A 233 -9.01 17.61 20.83
N GLY A 234 -9.42 16.36 21.07
CA GLY A 234 -10.66 16.01 21.79
C GLY A 234 -11.72 15.36 20.89
N MET A 235 -11.43 15.23 19.59
CA MET A 235 -12.30 14.58 18.61
C MET A 235 -12.33 13.05 18.78
N SER A 236 -13.53 12.50 18.77
CA SER A 236 -13.80 11.08 18.58
C SER A 236 -13.41 10.60 17.17
N ALA A 237 -13.29 9.30 16.96
CA ALA A 237 -13.05 8.72 15.63
C ALA A 237 -14.10 9.16 14.58
N ALA A 238 -15.36 9.33 14.99
CA ALA A 238 -16.42 9.83 14.11
C ALA A 238 -16.19 11.28 13.68
N GLU A 239 -15.67 12.13 14.56
CA GLU A 239 -15.31 13.52 14.25
C GLU A 239 -14.06 13.59 13.37
N LEU A 240 -13.09 12.69 13.55
CA LEU A 240 -11.94 12.57 12.66
C LEU A 240 -12.36 12.22 11.22
N ALA A 241 -13.29 11.28 11.04
CA ALA A 241 -13.87 10.97 9.74
C ALA A 241 -14.67 12.16 9.17
N ALA A 242 -15.44 12.87 10.00
CA ALA A 242 -16.15 14.07 9.58
C ALA A 242 -15.20 15.21 9.14
N ALA A 243 -14.00 15.29 9.70
CA ALA A 243 -12.98 16.26 9.30
C ALA A 243 -12.41 15.98 7.89
N GLU A 244 -12.35 14.71 7.45
CA GLU A 244 -11.97 14.36 6.06
C GLU A 244 -13.00 14.93 5.08
N LYS A 245 -14.26 14.57 5.30
CA LYS A 245 -15.40 15.01 4.48
C LYS A 245 -15.53 16.53 4.42
N LYS A 246 -15.18 17.24 5.50
CA LYS A 246 -15.21 18.72 5.56
C LYS A 246 -14.03 19.37 4.82
N ALA A 247 -12.87 18.72 4.76
CA ALA A 247 -11.70 19.28 4.11
C ALA A 247 -11.79 19.28 2.58
N GLY A 248 -12.64 18.41 2.00
CA GLY A 248 -12.93 18.42 0.56
C GLY A 248 -11.73 18.11 -0.33
N ILE A 249 -10.69 17.49 0.23
CA ILE A 249 -9.53 17.02 -0.52
C ILE A 249 -9.85 15.60 -0.97
N GLU A 250 -10.49 15.50 -2.15
CA GLU A 250 -10.49 14.27 -2.95
C GLU A 250 -9.04 13.78 -3.05
N PRO A 251 -8.74 12.52 -2.70
CA PRO A 251 -7.41 11.97 -2.90
C PRO A 251 -7.04 12.09 -4.37
N ALA A 252 -6.00 12.85 -4.68
CA ALA A 252 -5.50 12.94 -6.04
C ALA A 252 -5.17 11.52 -6.50
N GLN A 253 -5.91 11.00 -7.49
CA GLN A 253 -5.59 9.72 -8.11
C GLN A 253 -4.31 9.88 -8.95
N VAL A 254 -3.15 9.82 -8.30
CA VAL A 254 -1.83 10.01 -8.94
C VAL A 254 -1.41 8.77 -9.76
N HIS A 255 -2.36 8.09 -10.41
CA HIS A 255 -2.15 7.02 -11.37
C HIS A 255 -3.22 7.04 -12.47
N ALA A 256 -3.33 8.17 -13.18
CA ALA A 256 -4.18 8.32 -14.37
C ALA A 256 -3.50 9.07 -15.53
N GLU A 257 -2.17 9.09 -15.60
CA GLU A 257 -1.45 9.56 -16.80
C GLU A 257 -0.84 8.39 -17.57
N HIS A 258 -1.60 7.86 -18.53
CA HIS A 258 -1.16 7.59 -19.92
C HIS A 258 -2.33 7.05 -20.76
N ALA A 259 -3.28 7.92 -21.08
CA ALA A 259 -4.35 7.67 -22.06
C ALA A 259 -4.46 8.82 -23.09
N GLY A 260 -3.32 9.34 -23.54
CA GLY A 260 -3.29 10.25 -24.68
C GLY A 260 -3.42 9.45 -25.98
N HIS A 261 -4.61 9.47 -26.60
CA HIS A 261 -4.85 9.62 -28.06
C HIS A 261 -6.27 9.18 -28.46
N ALA A 262 -7.21 10.12 -28.47
CA ALA A 262 -8.21 10.27 -29.54
C ALA A 262 -8.89 11.65 -29.40
N ALA A 263 -8.76 12.49 -30.42
CA ALA A 263 -9.47 13.78 -30.48
C ALA A 263 -10.61 13.69 -31.50
N ALA A 264 -11.66 14.47 -31.24
CA ALA A 264 -12.77 14.85 -32.13
C ALA A 264 -13.71 13.73 -32.64
N ALA A 265 -14.98 13.80 -32.23
CA ALA A 265 -15.99 14.53 -33.02
C ALA A 265 -17.37 14.59 -32.31
N GLY A 266 -18.10 15.69 -32.52
CA GLY A 266 -19.57 15.71 -32.48
C GLY A 266 -20.26 16.14 -31.18
N GLU A 267 -20.78 17.37 -31.16
CA GLU A 267 -21.90 17.75 -30.30
C GLU A 267 -23.20 17.09 -30.78
N ALA A 268 -24.07 16.63 -29.87
CA ALA A 268 -25.50 16.48 -30.12
C ALA A 268 -26.30 16.38 -28.80
N ASP A 269 -27.50 16.96 -28.84
CA ASP A 269 -28.44 17.16 -27.73
C ASP A 269 -28.99 15.88 -27.05
N LEU A 270 -29.34 16.10 -25.77
CA LEU A 270 -30.54 15.65 -25.05
C LEU A 270 -31.40 14.50 -25.62
N VAL A 271 -31.63 13.49 -24.76
CA VAL A 271 -32.94 13.04 -24.21
C VAL A 271 -32.80 11.55 -23.81
N SER A 272 -33.06 11.24 -22.55
CA SER A 272 -33.31 9.86 -22.10
C SER A 272 -34.63 9.82 -21.34
N ALA A 273 -35.68 9.34 -22.01
CA ALA A 273 -36.93 8.95 -21.38
C ALA A 273 -36.98 7.43 -21.24
N SER A 274 -37.42 6.95 -20.09
CA SER A 274 -37.56 5.54 -19.71
C SER A 274 -38.55 4.77 -20.58
N THR A 275 -38.29 3.47 -20.82
CA THR A 275 -39.26 2.38 -20.56
C THR A 275 -38.65 0.97 -20.60
N ASP A 276 -39.10 0.15 -19.63
CA ASP A 276 -39.30 -1.31 -19.60
C ASP A 276 -38.37 -2.34 -20.27
N SER A 277 -38.00 -3.32 -19.43
CA SER A 277 -37.71 -4.72 -19.81
C SER A 277 -39.04 -5.52 -19.91
N PRO A 278 -39.12 -6.69 -20.59
CA PRO A 278 -38.60 -7.94 -19.98
C PRO A 278 -38.17 -9.11 -20.92
N ALA A 279 -37.50 -10.08 -20.27
CA ALA A 279 -37.46 -11.53 -20.57
C ALA A 279 -36.65 -12.09 -21.77
N GLY A 280 -35.76 -13.07 -21.48
CA GLY A 280 -35.11 -13.91 -22.50
C GLY A 280 -34.11 -14.95 -21.94
N TYR A 281 -34.29 -16.22 -22.28
CA TYR A 281 -33.49 -17.41 -21.90
C TYR A 281 -32.57 -17.84 -23.07
N LEU A 282 -31.43 -18.56 -22.97
CA LEU A 282 -30.66 -19.28 -21.91
C LEU A 282 -29.15 -19.32 -22.37
N PRO A 283 -28.16 -20.02 -21.75
CA PRO A 283 -26.72 -19.72 -21.90
C PRO A 283 -25.99 -20.48 -23.02
N ALA A 284 -24.75 -20.05 -23.31
CA ALA A 284 -23.72 -20.88 -23.94
C ALA A 284 -22.34 -20.60 -23.32
N ALA A 285 -21.66 -21.65 -22.87
CA ALA A 285 -20.27 -21.59 -22.40
C ALA A 285 -19.30 -22.03 -23.50
N THR A 286 -18.19 -21.32 -23.65
CA THR A 286 -17.01 -21.81 -24.39
C THR A 286 -15.73 -21.46 -23.64
N ALA A 287 -15.14 -22.47 -23.01
CA ALA A 287 -13.77 -22.38 -22.53
C ALA A 287 -12.80 -22.51 -23.71
N VAL A 288 -11.74 -21.69 -23.73
CA VAL A 288 -10.62 -21.85 -24.65
C VAL A 288 -9.36 -22.06 -23.83
N SER A 289 -8.78 -23.26 -23.91
CA SER A 289 -7.53 -23.61 -23.26
C SER A 289 -6.34 -23.11 -24.08
N LEU A 290 -5.40 -22.43 -23.43
CA LEU A 290 -4.11 -22.05 -24.02
C LEU A 290 -3.04 -23.08 -23.65
N THR A 291 -2.80 -24.05 -24.53
CA THR A 291 -1.60 -24.89 -24.50
C THR A 291 -0.41 -24.10 -25.04
N GLY A 292 0.69 -24.07 -24.29
CA GLY A 292 1.84 -23.21 -24.58
C GLY A 292 2.71 -23.63 -25.77
N ALA A 293 3.59 -22.73 -26.19
CA ALA A 293 4.64 -22.97 -27.16
C ALA A 293 6.01 -22.67 -26.53
N ALA A 294 6.88 -23.69 -26.44
CA ALA A 294 8.27 -23.51 -26.01
C ALA A 294 9.10 -22.96 -27.18
N LEU A 295 9.86 -21.88 -26.94
CA LEU A 295 10.76 -21.30 -27.94
C LEU A 295 12.21 -21.73 -27.67
N MET A 296 12.70 -22.66 -28.50
CA MET A 296 14.11 -23.04 -28.57
C MET A 296 14.88 -21.99 -29.40
N PHE A 297 15.87 -21.34 -28.80
CA PHE A 297 16.81 -20.48 -29.53
C PHE A 297 17.98 -21.30 -30.09
N ALA A 298 18.19 -21.24 -31.41
CA ALA A 298 19.40 -21.73 -32.07
C ALA A 298 20.00 -20.60 -32.91
N ALA A 299 21.21 -20.15 -32.56
CA ALA A 299 21.91 -19.09 -33.28
C ALA A 299 22.68 -19.67 -34.49
N GLY A 300 22.49 -19.07 -35.67
CA GLY A 300 23.22 -19.43 -36.89
C GLY A 300 24.24 -18.35 -37.28
N ALA A 301 25.53 -18.67 -37.20
CA ALA A 301 26.62 -17.75 -37.56
C ALA A 301 26.97 -17.80 -39.06
N VAL A 302 27.59 -16.71 -39.53
CA VAL A 302 27.95 -16.42 -40.93
C VAL A 302 29.20 -17.18 -41.39
N ALA A 303 29.20 -17.71 -42.63
CA ALA A 303 30.34 -17.66 -43.56
C ALA A 303 30.00 -18.25 -44.95
N GLN A 304 29.84 -17.40 -45.97
CA GLN A 304 29.68 -17.85 -47.35
C GLN A 304 31.06 -17.92 -48.03
N SER A 305 31.54 -19.14 -48.32
CA SER A 305 32.79 -19.34 -49.07
C SER A 305 32.52 -19.88 -50.47
N ARG A 306 33.22 -19.32 -51.48
CA ARG A 306 33.89 -20.02 -52.60
C ARG A 306 34.04 -19.12 -53.85
N ARG A 307 35.26 -18.66 -54.09
CA ARG A 307 35.87 -18.70 -55.43
C ARG A 307 37.24 -19.35 -55.29
N ARG A 308 37.50 -20.42 -56.05
CA ARG A 308 38.76 -21.19 -56.04
C ARG A 308 39.04 -21.73 -57.44
N ARG A 309 40.33 -21.99 -57.68
CA ARG A 309 40.94 -22.61 -58.89
C ARG A 309 41.03 -21.64 -60.09
N ARG A 310 42.09 -21.63 -60.89
CA ARG A 310 43.33 -22.46 -60.98
C ARG A 310 44.57 -21.52 -60.88
N GLU A 311 45.85 -21.90 -60.82
CA GLU A 311 46.60 -23.08 -61.27
C GLU A 311 47.69 -23.50 -60.24
N ALA A 312 48.52 -24.50 -60.58
CA ALA A 312 49.57 -25.08 -59.73
C ALA A 312 50.86 -25.34 -60.58
N PRO A 313 51.87 -26.10 -60.11
CA PRO A 313 52.99 -25.61 -59.30
C PRO A 313 54.35 -25.80 -60.01
N ARG A 314 55.46 -25.42 -59.37
CA ARG A 314 56.76 -26.10 -59.57
C ARG A 314 57.77 -25.83 -58.44
N ASP A 315 58.55 -26.86 -58.15
CA ASP A 315 59.64 -26.87 -57.17
C ASP A 315 60.92 -26.25 -57.74
N HIS A 316 61.62 -25.45 -56.92
CA HIS A 316 63.05 -25.54 -56.57
C HIS A 316 63.52 -24.29 -55.80
#